data_AF-A0A9P0QK21-F1
#
_entry.id   AF-A0A9P0QK21-F1
#
_cell.length_a   1.000
_cell.length_b   1.000
_cell.length_c   1.000
_cell.angle_alpha   90.00
_cell.angle_beta   90.00
_cell.angle_gamma   90.00
#
_symmetry.space_group_name_H-M   'P 1'
#
loop_
_entity.id
_entity.type
_entity.pdbx_description
1 polymer ?
#
loop_
_entity_poly.entity_id
_entity_poly.type
_entity_poly.pdbx_seq_one_letter_code
_entity_poly.pdbx_strand_id
1 'polypeptide(L)'
;MPQYLHMAKHLLAKTHTILGNKTDPGLFQLVSNQLFQHVADQVDKRYLIRCSYIEIYNEKINDLLDKSNQGLTIREDIKGNVLLDAREAVVDNVDKVMENMMQGNKIRRVAATRMNERSSRSHTIFRIILESKDANQKDGPVHISYLNLMDLAGSERVSLTKAAGERLKRGLT
;
A
#
# COMPACT_ATOMS: atom_id res chain seq x y z
N MET A 1 -30.18 -1.43 7.47
CA MET A 1 -29.44 -1.09 8.71
C MET A 1 -28.50 -2.19 9.23
N PRO A 2 -28.80 -3.51 9.19
CA PRO A 2 -27.86 -4.53 9.73
C PRO A 2 -26.61 -4.80 8.86
N GLN A 3 -26.72 -4.61 7.54
CA GLN A 3 -25.70 -4.99 6.55
C GLN A 3 -24.42 -4.13 6.64
N TYR A 4 -24.60 -2.84 6.94
CA TYR A 4 -23.51 -1.87 7.06
C TYR A 4 -22.63 -2.11 8.30
N LEU A 5 -23.22 -2.63 9.38
CA LEU A 5 -22.50 -2.91 10.62
C LEU A 5 -21.53 -4.09 10.47
N HIS A 6 -21.86 -5.06 9.62
CA HIS A 6 -21.03 -6.25 9.42
C HIS A 6 -19.80 -5.94 8.53
N MET A 7 -19.97 -5.13 7.48
CA MET A 7 -18.85 -4.65 6.65
C MET A 7 -17.87 -3.76 7.40
N ALA A 8 -18.38 -2.87 8.26
CA ALA A 8 -17.52 -2.02 9.09
C ALA A 8 -16.61 -2.84 10.01
N LYS A 9 -17.11 -3.94 10.61
CA LYS A 9 -16.31 -4.81 11.48
C LYS A 9 -15.13 -5.48 10.77
N HIS A 10 -15.29 -5.94 9.52
CA HIS A 10 -14.20 -6.58 8.77
C HIS A 10 -13.12 -5.57 8.32
N LEU A 11 -13.52 -4.36 7.94
CA LEU A 11 -12.60 -3.28 7.58
C LEU A 11 -11.82 -2.77 8.80
N LEU A 12 -12.47 -2.69 9.96
CA LEU A 12 -11.83 -2.32 11.23
C LEU A 12 -10.79 -3.35 11.67
N ALA A 13 -11.05 -4.65 11.48
CA ALA A 13 -10.11 -5.71 11.84
C ALA A 13 -8.83 -5.68 10.97
N LYS A 14 -8.96 -5.58 9.64
CA LYS A 14 -7.79 -5.49 8.73
C LYS A 14 -6.98 -4.23 9.01
N THR A 15 -7.66 -3.09 9.14
CA THR A 15 -7.00 -1.81 9.42
C THR A 15 -6.28 -1.84 10.76
N HIS A 16 -6.87 -2.46 11.79
CA HIS A 16 -6.25 -2.60 13.10
C HIS A 16 -4.99 -3.49 13.05
N THR A 17 -5.01 -4.64 12.37
CA THR A 17 -3.80 -5.47 12.22
C THR A 17 -2.69 -4.75 11.44
N ILE A 18 -3.06 -3.99 10.41
CA ILE A 18 -2.10 -3.34 9.51
C ILE A 18 -1.48 -2.09 10.14
N LEU A 19 -2.30 -1.19 10.69
CA LEU A 19 -1.84 0.09 11.25
C LEU A 19 -1.65 0.05 12.77
N GLY A 20 -2.46 -0.74 13.47
CA GLY A 20 -2.51 -0.76 14.93
C GLY A 20 -2.93 0.58 15.52
N ASN A 21 -2.46 0.84 16.73
CA ASN A 21 -2.66 2.08 17.46
C ASN A 21 -1.39 2.43 18.27
N LYS A 22 -1.42 3.52 19.04
CA LYS A 22 -0.25 3.99 19.81
C LYS A 22 0.25 2.99 20.88
N THR A 23 -0.66 2.18 21.42
CA THR A 23 -0.37 1.21 22.49
C THR A 23 -0.21 -0.22 21.98
N ASP A 24 -0.63 -0.50 20.75
CA ASP A 24 -0.55 -1.80 20.09
C ASP A 24 -0.14 -1.58 18.62
N PRO A 25 1.17 -1.53 18.32
CA PRO A 25 1.66 -1.21 16.98
C PRO A 25 1.26 -2.27 15.96
N GLY A 26 0.75 -1.83 14.81
CA GLY A 26 0.38 -2.73 13.72
C GLY A 26 1.57 -3.24 12.93
N LEU A 27 1.29 -4.14 11.99
CA LEU A 27 2.30 -4.76 11.13
C LEU A 27 3.20 -3.74 10.43
N PHE A 28 2.65 -2.61 9.95
CA PHE A 28 3.45 -1.58 9.29
C PHE A 28 4.54 -1.01 10.18
N GLN A 29 4.19 -0.65 11.42
CA GLN A 29 5.13 -0.09 12.38
C GLN A 29 6.20 -1.12 12.73
N LEU A 30 5.79 -2.36 13.02
CA LEU A 30 6.69 -3.44 13.39
C LEU A 30 7.70 -3.77 12.28
N VAL A 31 7.21 -3.92 11.05
CA VAL A 31 8.05 -4.20 9.87
C VAL A 31 8.99 -3.03 9.57
N SER A 32 8.49 -1.79 9.67
CA SER A 32 9.33 -0.61 9.46
C SER A 32 10.43 -0.52 10.52
N ASN A 33 10.11 -0.73 11.80
CA ASN A 33 11.11 -0.77 12.87
C ASN A 33 12.19 -1.82 12.59
N GLN A 34 11.80 -3.05 12.24
CA GLN A 34 12.76 -4.12 11.93
C GLN A 34 13.63 -3.78 10.70
N LEU A 35 13.03 -3.20 9.67
CA LEU A 35 13.75 -2.78 8.47
C LEU A 35 14.82 -1.73 8.79
N PHE A 36 14.47 -0.68 9.53
CA PHE A 36 15.42 0.38 9.87
C PHE A 36 16.47 -0.11 10.88
N GLN A 37 16.13 -1.03 11.78
CA GLN A 37 17.13 -1.69 12.64
C GLN A 37 18.12 -2.49 11.79
N HIS A 38 17.64 -3.32 10.86
CA HIS A 38 18.50 -4.09 9.98
C HIS A 38 19.44 -3.21 9.15
N VAL A 39 18.92 -2.10 8.62
CA VAL A 39 19.73 -1.11 7.87
C VAL A 39 20.80 -0.48 8.76
N ALA A 40 20.46 -0.14 10.00
CA ALA A 40 21.42 0.44 10.96
C ALA A 40 22.54 -0.55 11.35
N ASP A 41 22.23 -1.84 11.41
CA ASP A 41 23.20 -2.89 11.77
C ASP A 41 24.19 -3.22 10.63
N GLN A 42 23.86 -2.89 9.36
CA GLN A 42 24.70 -3.16 8.19
C GLN A 42 25.64 -1.97 7.85
N VAL A 43 26.66 -1.75 8.70
CA VAL A 43 27.59 -0.60 8.57
C VAL A 43 28.45 -0.61 7.30
N ASP A 44 28.58 -1.75 6.64
CA ASP A 44 29.33 -1.94 5.40
C ASP A 44 28.53 -1.57 4.14
N LYS A 45 27.28 -1.14 4.29
CA LYS A 45 26.39 -0.80 3.18
C LYS A 45 25.85 0.61 3.27
N ARG A 46 25.56 1.19 2.10
CA ARG A 46 24.80 2.44 1.95
C ARG A 46 23.43 2.12 1.39
N TYR A 47 22.42 2.75 1.96
CA TYR A 47 21.03 2.55 1.57
C TYR A 47 20.39 3.83 1.05
N LEU A 48 19.55 3.69 0.03
CA LEU A 48 18.52 4.65 -0.33
C LEU A 48 17.17 3.95 -0.18
N ILE A 49 16.34 4.45 0.73
CA ILE A 49 15.03 3.88 1.01
C ILE A 49 13.97 4.84 0.50
N ARG A 50 13.06 4.29 -0.32
CA ARG A 50 11.92 5.01 -0.88
C ARG A 50 10.64 4.26 -0.53
N CYS A 51 9.51 4.97 -0.53
CA CYS A 51 8.20 4.34 -0.48
C CYS A 51 7.24 4.89 -1.53
N SER A 52 6.38 4.03 -2.06
CA SER A 52 5.21 4.41 -2.87
C SER A 52 3.96 3.80 -2.27
N TYR A 53 2.81 4.42 -2.55
CA TYR A 53 1.53 3.92 -2.08
C TYR A 53 0.48 4.08 -3.17
N ILE A 54 -0.15 2.97 -3.55
CA ILE A 54 -1.18 2.96 -4.59
C ILE A 54 -2.47 2.30 -4.11
N GLU A 55 -3.56 2.70 -4.75
CA GLU A 55 -4.87 2.06 -4.66
C GLU A 55 -5.28 1.48 -6.01
N ILE A 56 -5.71 0.23 -6.01
CA ILE A 56 -6.39 -0.38 -7.15
C ILE A 56 -7.89 -0.35 -6.84
N TYR A 57 -8.63 0.42 -7.63
CA TYR A 57 -10.07 0.54 -7.46
C TYR A 57 -10.76 0.61 -8.82
N ASN A 58 -11.73 -0.28 -9.05
CA ASN A 58 -12.43 -0.41 -10.33
C ASN A 58 -11.43 -0.48 -11.50
N GLU A 59 -10.43 -1.34 -11.36
CA GLU A 59 -9.35 -1.60 -12.33
C GLU A 59 -8.45 -0.40 -12.66
N LYS A 60 -8.65 0.73 -11.99
CA LYS A 60 -7.78 1.90 -12.10
C LYS A 60 -6.77 1.91 -10.96
N ILE A 61 -5.53 2.15 -11.31
CA ILE A 61 -4.44 2.34 -10.37
C ILE A 61 -4.31 3.83 -10.08
N ASN A 62 -4.37 4.19 -8.81
CA ASN A 62 -4.36 5.57 -8.34
C ASN A 62 -3.22 5.76 -7.37
N ASP A 63 -2.45 6.84 -7.54
CA ASP A 63 -1.41 7.21 -6.60
C ASP A 63 -2.02 7.77 -5.32
N LEU A 64 -1.61 7.24 -4.18
CA LEU A 64 -2.02 7.70 -2.85
C LEU A 64 -0.99 8.64 -2.21
N LEU A 65 0.16 8.90 -2.82
CA LEU A 65 1.11 9.94 -2.41
C LEU A 65 0.99 11.21 -3.27
N ASP A 66 0.36 11.12 -4.44
CA ASP A 66 0.07 12.27 -5.31
C ASP A 66 -1.35 12.22 -5.91
N LYS A 67 -2.23 13.13 -5.46
CA LYS A 67 -3.61 13.22 -5.96
C LYS A 67 -3.73 13.62 -7.42
N SER A 68 -2.69 14.25 -7.98
CA SER A 68 -2.68 14.70 -9.38
C SER A 68 -2.30 13.55 -10.33
N ASN A 69 -1.66 12.50 -9.81
CA ASN A 69 -1.16 11.37 -10.59
C ASN A 69 -2.13 10.17 -10.48
N GLN A 70 -3.13 10.08 -11.36
CA GLN A 70 -4.20 9.07 -11.27
C GLN A 70 -4.33 8.31 -12.59
N GLY A 71 -4.76 7.05 -12.54
CA GLY A 71 -4.84 6.20 -13.72
C GLY A 71 -3.47 5.71 -14.19
N LEU A 72 -2.62 5.27 -13.27
CA LEU A 72 -1.28 4.78 -13.56
C LEU A 72 -1.34 3.53 -14.46
N THR A 73 -0.40 3.45 -15.40
CA THR A 73 -0.25 2.29 -16.29
C THR A 73 0.84 1.37 -15.77
N ILE A 74 0.56 0.07 -15.74
CA ILE A 74 1.57 -0.97 -15.46
C ILE A 74 2.49 -1.12 -16.67
N ARG A 75 3.79 -1.12 -16.42
CA ARG A 75 4.81 -1.51 -17.41
C ARG A 75 5.68 -2.61 -16.81
N GLU A 76 6.40 -3.32 -17.66
CA GLU A 76 7.41 -4.30 -17.25
C GLU A 76 8.76 -3.90 -17.83
N ASP A 77 9.82 -4.06 -17.05
CA ASP A 77 11.19 -3.93 -17.57
C ASP A 77 11.64 -5.21 -18.30
N ILE A 78 12.82 -5.17 -18.91
CA ILE A 78 13.41 -6.31 -19.62
C ILE A 78 13.68 -7.54 -18.73
N LYS A 79 13.60 -7.39 -17.41
CA LYS A 79 13.79 -8.46 -16.40
C LYS A 79 12.45 -8.94 -15.82
N GLY A 80 11.32 -8.42 -16.29
CA GLY A 80 9.98 -8.74 -15.81
C GLY A 80 9.60 -8.03 -14.50
N ASN A 81 10.33 -6.99 -14.08
CA ASN A 81 9.95 -6.22 -12.91
C ASN A 81 8.80 -5.27 -13.27
N VAL A 82 7.78 -5.24 -12.40
CA VAL A 82 6.64 -4.33 -12.53
C VAL A 82 7.05 -2.88 -12.24
N LEU A 83 6.99 -2.05 -13.26
CA LEU A 83 7.19 -0.61 -13.22
C LEU A 83 5.83 0.11 -13.13
N LEU A 84 5.74 1.00 -12.15
CA LEU A 84 4.62 1.92 -11.98
C LEU A 84 5.20 3.32 -11.89
N ASP A 85 4.61 4.27 -12.61
CA ASP A 85 4.97 5.69 -12.51
C ASP A 85 4.27 6.34 -11.31
N ALA A 86 4.34 5.66 -10.16
CA ALA A 86 3.84 6.18 -8.90
C ALA A 86 4.89 7.09 -8.27
N ARG A 87 4.45 8.12 -7.55
CA ARG A 87 5.32 8.95 -6.74
C ARG A 87 6.03 8.07 -5.71
N GLU A 88 7.34 8.26 -5.63
CA GLU A 88 8.19 7.64 -4.61
C GLU A 88 8.74 8.73 -3.69
N ALA A 89 8.49 8.59 -2.39
CA ALA A 89 9.01 9.48 -1.36
C ALA A 89 10.25 8.86 -0.71
N VAL A 90 11.33 9.63 -0.59
CA VAL A 90 12.52 9.22 0.17
C VAL A 90 12.19 9.22 1.66
N VAL A 91 12.55 8.15 2.34
CA VAL A 91 12.32 7.97 3.79
C VAL A 91 13.62 7.56 4.47
N ASP A 92 13.92 8.16 5.61
CA ASP A 92 15.16 7.91 6.37
C ASP A 92 14.88 7.44 7.81
N ASN A 93 13.60 7.32 8.19
CA ASN A 93 13.18 6.78 9.47
C ASN A 93 11.74 6.24 9.38
N VAL A 94 11.33 5.56 10.44
CA VAL A 94 10.01 4.94 10.54
C VAL A 94 8.89 6.00 10.55
N ASP A 95 9.09 7.15 11.20
CA ASP A 95 8.06 8.19 11.29
C ASP A 95 7.67 8.72 9.92
N LYS A 96 8.63 8.91 9.00
CA LYS A 96 8.36 9.31 7.61
C LYS A 96 7.60 8.23 6.83
N VAL A 97 7.89 6.95 7.07
CA VAL A 97 7.10 5.85 6.47
C VAL A 97 5.65 5.93 6.93
N MET A 98 5.45 6.08 8.25
CA MET A 98 4.11 6.17 8.84
C MET A 98 3.37 7.43 8.39
N GLU A 99 4.07 8.56 8.23
CA GLU A 99 3.49 9.81 7.72
C GLU A 99 2.97 9.64 6.29
N ASN A 100 3.77 9.08 5.38
CA ASN A 100 3.36 8.80 4.00
C ASN A 100 2.15 7.85 3.96
N MET A 101 2.15 6.82 4.80
CA MET A 101 1.03 5.89 4.92
C MET A 101 -0.24 6.58 5.42
N MET A 102 -0.14 7.41 6.46
CA MET A 102 -1.27 8.18 6.98
C MET A 102 -1.79 9.20 5.96
N GLN A 103 -0.90 9.87 5.22
CA GLN A 103 -1.27 10.78 4.15
C GLN A 103 -2.06 10.04 3.07
N GLY A 104 -1.58 8.91 2.57
CA GLY A 104 -2.29 8.17 1.55
C GLY A 104 -3.64 7.62 2.01
N ASN A 105 -3.74 7.22 3.28
CA ASN A 105 -5.03 6.86 3.87
C ASN A 105 -6.02 8.03 3.93
N LYS A 106 -5.55 9.27 4.15
CA LYS A 106 -6.40 10.46 4.05
C LYS A 106 -6.89 10.67 2.61
N ILE A 107 -6.02 10.49 1.62
CA ILE A 107 -6.37 10.60 0.19
C ILE A 107 -7.46 9.57 -0.16
N ARG A 108 -7.23 8.30 0.17
CA ARG A 108 -8.17 7.20 0.00
C ARG A 108 -9.51 7.48 0.68
N ARG A 109 -9.50 7.94 1.93
CA ARG A 109 -10.73 8.23 2.71
C ARG A 109 -11.56 9.34 2.07
N VAL A 110 -10.95 10.45 1.65
CA VAL A 110 -11.66 11.54 0.98
C VAL A 110 -12.32 11.06 -0.31
N ALA A 111 -11.62 10.21 -1.07
CA ALA A 111 -12.16 9.62 -2.29
C ALA A 111 -13.32 8.64 -2.02
N ALA A 112 -13.28 7.92 -0.88
CA ALA A 112 -14.35 7.04 -0.44
C ALA A 112 -15.58 7.79 0.10
N THR A 113 -15.43 8.90 0.82
CA THR A 113 -16.57 9.71 1.27
C THR A 113 -17.37 10.33 0.12
N ARG A 114 -16.76 10.48 -1.06
CA ARG A 114 -17.46 10.89 -2.30
C ARG A 114 -18.22 9.73 -2.97
N MET A 115 -17.93 8.48 -2.61
CA MET A 115 -18.44 7.26 -3.22
C MET A 115 -18.66 6.21 -2.12
N ASN A 116 -19.86 6.20 -1.52
CA ASN A 116 -20.29 5.52 -0.28
C ASN A 116 -19.91 4.02 -0.05
N GLU A 117 -19.14 3.36 -0.93
CA GLU A 117 -18.81 1.93 -0.85
C GLU A 117 -17.39 1.56 -1.32
N ARG A 118 -16.47 2.53 -1.45
CA ARG A 118 -15.14 2.30 -2.04
C ARG A 118 -14.25 1.35 -1.23
N SER A 119 -14.31 1.39 0.09
CA SER A 119 -13.33 0.73 0.96
C SER A 119 -13.35 -0.80 0.90
N SER A 120 -14.48 -1.43 0.56
CA SER A 120 -14.56 -2.89 0.43
C SER A 120 -14.13 -3.42 -0.92
N ARG A 121 -14.04 -2.54 -1.92
CA ARG A 121 -13.71 -2.87 -3.32
C ARG A 121 -12.36 -2.29 -3.76
N SER A 122 -11.68 -1.60 -2.86
CA SER A 122 -10.34 -1.05 -3.10
C SER A 122 -9.28 -1.97 -2.50
N HIS A 123 -8.24 -2.28 -3.26
CA HIS A 123 -7.00 -2.85 -2.74
C HIS A 123 -5.96 -1.75 -2.59
N THR A 124 -5.06 -1.86 -1.61
CA THR A 124 -3.92 -0.94 -1.51
C THR A 124 -2.61 -1.69 -1.44
N ILE A 125 -1.57 -1.11 -2.04
CA ILE A 125 -0.21 -1.64 -2.04
C ILE A 125 0.71 -0.51 -1.60
N PHE A 126 1.26 -0.63 -0.41
CA PHE A 126 2.36 0.21 0.05
C PHE A 126 3.66 -0.53 -0.22
N ARG A 127 4.57 0.09 -0.96
CA ARG A 127 5.83 -0.51 -1.35
C ARG A 127 6.96 0.25 -0.69
N ILE A 128 7.86 -0.45 -0.03
CA ILE A 128 9.16 0.07 0.38
C ILE A 128 10.19 -0.47 -0.62
N ILE A 129 10.98 0.43 -1.19
CA ILE A 129 12.03 0.15 -2.16
C ILE A 129 13.34 0.43 -1.47
N LEU A 130 14.20 -0.58 -1.38
CA LEU A 130 15.50 -0.50 -0.76
C LEU A 130 16.55 -0.66 -1.84
N GLU A 131 17.29 0.40 -2.12
CA GLU A 131 18.52 0.30 -2.89
C GLU A 131 19.68 0.21 -1.92
N SER A 132 20.59 -0.74 -2.15
CA SER A 132 21.78 -0.92 -1.33
C SER A 132 23.01 -1.12 -2.20
N LYS A 133 24.15 -0.63 -1.71
CA LYS A 133 25.48 -0.87 -2.29
C LYS A 133 26.53 -0.97 -1.21
N ASP A 134 27.63 -1.67 -1.49
CA ASP A 134 28.80 -1.73 -0.62
C ASP A 134 29.37 -0.31 -0.42
N ALA A 135 29.59 0.09 0.84
CA ALA A 135 30.10 1.40 1.21
C ALA A 135 31.56 1.63 0.78
N ASN A 136 32.33 0.54 0.64
CA ASN A 136 33.74 0.53 0.28
C ASN A 136 33.97 0.45 -1.24
N GLN A 137 32.94 0.13 -2.01
CA GLN A 137 33.02 0.04 -3.47
C GLN A 137 32.33 1.24 -4.12
N LYS A 138 33.11 2.13 -4.74
CA LYS A 138 32.57 3.32 -5.40
C LYS A 138 31.66 2.96 -6.58
N ASP A 139 32.07 1.98 -7.38
CA ASP A 139 31.41 1.54 -8.61
C ASP A 139 30.90 0.08 -8.50
N GLY A 140 30.56 -0.35 -7.28
CA GLY A 140 29.99 -1.66 -7.02
C GLY A 140 28.54 -1.81 -7.51
N PRO A 141 28.02 -3.04 -7.63
CA PRO A 141 26.64 -3.28 -8.06
C PRO A 141 25.64 -2.69 -7.07
N VAL A 142 24.53 -2.16 -7.60
CA VAL A 142 23.38 -1.72 -6.81
C VAL A 142 22.36 -2.86 -6.72
N HIS A 143 22.00 -3.23 -5.50
CA HIS A 143 20.94 -4.20 -5.23
C HIS A 143 19.65 -3.47 -4.89
N ILE A 144 18.57 -3.79 -5.62
CA ILE A 144 17.24 -3.24 -5.38
C ILE A 144 16.35 -4.34 -4.82
N SER A 145 15.72 -4.07 -3.68
CA SER A 145 14.77 -4.96 -3.02
C SER A 145 13.42 -4.26 -2.85
N TYR A 146 12.34 -5.02 -2.99
CA TYR A 146 10.97 -4.51 -2.87
C TYR A 146 10.24 -5.24 -1.74
N LEU A 147 9.72 -4.48 -0.79
CA LEU A 147 8.83 -4.97 0.24
C LEU A 147 7.43 -4.41 -0.01
N ASN A 148 6.47 -5.28 -0.31
CA ASN A 148 5.09 -4.88 -0.58
C ASN A 148 4.19 -5.27 0.60
N LEU A 149 3.55 -4.28 1.20
CA LEU A 149 2.53 -4.44 2.23
C LEU A 149 1.16 -4.17 1.60
N MET A 150 0.31 -5.20 1.56
CA MET A 150 -0.95 -5.14 0.82
C MET A 150 -2.17 -5.26 1.74
N ASP A 151 -3.12 -4.34 1.58
CA ASP A 151 -4.46 -4.42 2.18
C ASP A 151 -5.46 -4.77 1.07
N LEU A 152 -5.93 -6.01 1.06
CA LEU A 152 -6.81 -6.51 0.02
C LEU A 152 -8.29 -6.28 0.37
N ALA A 153 -9.10 -6.05 -0.66
CA ALA A 153 -10.56 -5.93 -0.59
C ALA A 153 -11.24 -7.10 0.16
N GLY A 154 -12.49 -6.89 0.57
CA GLY A 154 -13.33 -7.95 1.11
C GLY A 154 -13.63 -9.00 0.03
N SER A 155 -13.64 -10.29 0.42
CA SER A 155 -13.97 -11.40 -0.49
C SER A 155 -15.41 -11.87 -0.32
N GLU A 156 -16.35 -10.97 0.00
CA GLU A 156 -17.73 -11.38 0.28
C GLU A 156 -18.37 -12.10 -0.92
N ARG A 157 -18.93 -13.29 -0.66
CA ARG A 157 -19.61 -14.10 -1.69
C ARG A 157 -20.92 -13.44 -2.11
N VAL A 158 -21.07 -13.23 -3.42
CA VAL A 158 -22.27 -12.68 -4.08
C VAL A 158 -23.55 -13.43 -3.71
N SER A 159 -23.45 -14.73 -3.38
CA SER A 159 -24.59 -15.60 -3.05
C SER A 159 -25.34 -15.24 -1.76
N LEU A 160 -24.78 -14.38 -0.88
CA LEU A 160 -25.44 -13.95 0.35
C LEU A 160 -26.15 -12.60 0.25
N THR A 161 -25.99 -11.86 -0.85
CA THR A 161 -26.68 -10.58 -1.05
C THR A 161 -27.84 -10.77 -2.02
N LYS A 162 -29.09 -10.62 -1.54
CA LYS A 162 -30.33 -10.54 -2.35
C LYS A 162 -30.38 -9.25 -3.20
N ALA A 163 -29.28 -8.87 -3.83
CA ALA A 163 -29.19 -7.79 -4.81
C ALA A 163 -28.94 -8.42 -6.19
N ALA A 164 -29.86 -9.29 -6.61
CA ALA A 164 -29.89 -9.81 -7.96
C ALA A 164 -30.39 -8.69 -8.90
N GLY A 165 -29.56 -8.31 -9.87
CA GLY A 165 -29.95 -7.36 -10.90
C GLY A 165 -28.76 -6.61 -11.48
N GLU A 166 -28.23 -5.62 -10.76
CA GLU A 166 -27.25 -4.69 -11.36
C GLU A 166 -25.78 -4.99 -10.99
N ARG A 167 -25.53 -5.75 -9.92
CA ARG A 167 -24.18 -5.97 -9.37
C ARG A 167 -23.32 -6.96 -10.17
N LEU A 168 -23.93 -7.80 -11.00
CA LEU A 168 -23.23 -8.88 -11.70
C LEU A 168 -22.37 -8.38 -12.88
N LYS A 169 -22.64 -7.18 -13.42
CA LYS A 169 -21.97 -6.66 -14.62
C LYS A 169 -20.60 -5.98 -14.37
N ARG A 170 -20.15 -5.80 -13.12
CA ARG A 170 -18.92 -5.04 -12.82
C ARG A 170 -17.80 -5.84 -12.15
N GLY A 171 -17.97 -7.16 -11.98
CA GLY A 171 -16.97 -8.03 -11.33
C GLY A 171 -16.25 -9.01 -12.27
N LEU A 172 -16.53 -8.93 -13.57
CA LEU A 172 -15.99 -9.79 -14.63
C LEU A 172 -15.76 -8.94 -15.88
N THR A 173 -14.84 -8.00 -15.73
CA THR A 173 -14.03 -7.30 -16.77
C THR A 173 -12.62 -6.74 -16.22
#